data_AF-A0A962WP39-F1
#
_entry.id   AF-A0A962WP39-F1
#
_cell.length_a   1.000
_cell.length_b   1.000
_cell.length_c   1.000
_cell.angle_alpha   90.00
_cell.angle_beta   90.00
_cell.angle_gamma   90.00
#
_symmetry.space_group_name_H-M   'P 1'
#
loop_
_entity.id
_entity.type
_entity.pdbx_description
1 polymer ?
#
loop_
_entity_poly.entity_id
_entity_poly.type
_entity_poly.pdbx_seq_one_letter_code
_entity_poly.pdbx_strand_id
1 'polypeptide(L)'
;MDSRRHRIAAMTLPGVSSMFRCASLALCLITPTAAHAAQVISDGSDGVFHPLASMVIDLPADGVLNYTTIDIPAGVRVIFRRNAANTPVFMAATGDVNIAGSIDVSATATDLVIPAPVPNNPKQGGGPGAGNGGAGGGSGPGTPGSGLAGGAGGDGGQANSLGHGGGGGGMAEPGLEATRYSGFPPGAGGAAVARPDLLPGVSGGGGSGGGGGGAGERYGFAAGGFGGGGGGALNISTPGSLSLTGTLFANGAHGGWAFANVFVNGGPGGGGSGGNLELWADSLVLADTALVQALGGYGGGKSTQPYSSDPQAFSDGADGGLGYLALNAAHIDIAPGAVIDAQLQAVPLPASLPLLGGALLVIVRRSRAVMG
;
A
#
# COMPACT_ATOMS: atom_id res chain seq x y z
N MET A 1 45.68 30.60 -20.00
CA MET A 1 46.21 29.76 -21.08
C MET A 1 47.41 29.01 -20.55
N ASP A 2 47.20 27.84 -19.95
CA ASP A 2 48.24 26.82 -19.88
C ASP A 2 47.57 25.45 -19.71
N SER A 3 47.84 24.56 -20.66
CA SER A 3 47.13 23.29 -20.86
C SER A 3 48.05 22.15 -20.47
N ARG A 4 47.68 21.37 -19.45
CA ARG A 4 48.33 20.06 -19.18
C ARG A 4 47.30 18.95 -19.27
N ARG A 5 47.33 18.28 -20.42
CA ARG A 5 46.64 17.01 -20.70
C ARG A 5 47.41 15.88 -19.99
N HIS A 6 46.75 15.14 -19.11
CA HIS A 6 47.25 13.85 -18.64
C HIS A 6 46.66 12.74 -19.50
N ARG A 7 47.54 12.09 -20.26
CA ARG A 7 47.28 10.83 -20.96
C ARG A 7 47.43 9.69 -19.95
N ILE A 8 46.37 8.93 -19.72
CA ILE A 8 46.42 7.66 -18.99
C ILE A 8 46.65 6.56 -20.03
N ALA A 9 47.77 5.86 -19.90
CA ALA A 9 48.16 4.75 -20.75
C ALA A 9 47.37 3.49 -20.37
N ALA A 10 46.83 2.82 -21.40
CA ALA A 10 46.24 1.49 -21.29
C ALA A 10 47.35 0.45 -21.03
N MET A 11 47.18 -0.32 -19.96
CA MET A 11 48.05 -1.44 -19.61
C MET A 11 47.25 -2.74 -19.79
N THR A 12 47.49 -3.41 -20.91
CA THR A 12 47.04 -4.77 -21.24
C THR A 12 47.91 -5.78 -20.49
N LEU A 13 47.28 -6.70 -19.74
CA LEU A 13 47.95 -7.87 -19.15
C LEU A 13 47.52 -9.15 -19.89
N PRO A 14 48.45 -10.08 -20.19
CA PRO A 14 48.16 -11.29 -20.95
C PRO A 14 47.77 -12.48 -20.06
N GLY A 15 46.85 -13.29 -20.59
CA GLY A 15 46.86 -14.76 -20.59
C GLY A 15 47.09 -15.53 -19.29
N VAL A 16 46.02 -16.18 -18.79
CA VAL A 16 46.15 -17.51 -18.17
C VAL A 16 45.03 -18.40 -18.73
N SER A 17 45.46 -19.46 -19.41
CA SER A 17 44.63 -20.49 -20.02
C SER A 17 44.47 -21.69 -19.08
N SER A 18 43.25 -22.25 -19.07
CA SER A 18 42.94 -23.67 -18.90
C SER A 18 43.13 -24.36 -17.54
N MET A 19 42.03 -24.77 -16.90
CA MET A 19 41.81 -26.20 -16.58
C MET A 19 40.38 -26.51 -16.11
N PHE A 20 39.76 -27.43 -16.84
CA PHE A 20 38.51 -28.14 -16.55
C PHE A 20 38.50 -28.79 -15.15
N ARG A 21 37.38 -28.64 -14.42
CA ARG A 21 36.77 -29.73 -13.66
C ARG A 21 35.25 -29.64 -13.75
N CYS A 22 34.67 -30.51 -14.58
CA CYS A 22 33.26 -30.85 -14.58
C CYS A 22 32.91 -31.53 -13.25
N ALA A 23 32.37 -30.77 -12.31
CA ALA A 23 31.57 -31.31 -11.22
C ALA A 23 30.12 -31.02 -11.58
N SER A 24 29.43 -32.02 -12.13
CA SER A 24 27.98 -31.98 -12.38
C SER A 24 27.26 -31.97 -11.02
N LEU A 25 27.15 -30.79 -10.43
CA LEU A 25 26.28 -30.53 -9.30
C LEU A 25 24.85 -30.62 -9.84
N ALA A 26 24.17 -31.73 -9.56
CA ALA A 26 22.73 -31.85 -9.78
C ALA A 26 22.03 -30.85 -8.86
N LEU A 27 21.92 -29.61 -9.32
CA LEU A 27 21.13 -28.56 -8.71
C LEU A 27 19.68 -29.00 -8.85
N CYS A 28 19.17 -29.68 -7.82
CA CYS A 28 17.75 -29.93 -7.68
C CYS A 28 17.09 -28.55 -7.57
N LEU A 29 16.59 -28.03 -8.70
CA LEU A 29 15.71 -26.87 -8.73
C LEU A 29 14.44 -27.28 -7.99
N ILE A 30 14.47 -27.16 -6.66
CA ILE A 30 13.26 -27.06 -5.86
C ILE A 30 12.72 -25.67 -6.19
N THR A 31 11.99 -25.56 -7.29
CA THR A 31 11.16 -24.39 -7.55
C THR A 31 10.13 -24.35 -6.44
N PRO A 32 10.13 -23.34 -5.54
CA PRO A 32 9.04 -23.19 -4.60
C PRO A 32 7.77 -23.02 -5.43
N THR A 33 6.87 -24.00 -5.37
CA THR A 33 5.50 -23.81 -5.79
C THR A 33 4.92 -22.81 -4.81
N ALA A 34 4.90 -21.52 -5.19
CA ALA A 34 4.13 -20.52 -4.46
C ALA A 34 2.70 -21.04 -4.40
N ALA A 35 2.26 -21.44 -3.21
CA ALA A 35 0.87 -21.79 -2.97
C ALA A 35 0.08 -20.48 -3.14
N HIS A 36 -0.54 -20.30 -4.29
CA HIS A 36 -1.37 -19.13 -4.53
C HIS A 36 -2.60 -19.21 -3.61
N ALA A 37 -2.99 -18.06 -3.04
CA ALA A 37 -4.25 -17.92 -2.32
C ALA A 37 -5.39 -18.62 -3.09
N ALA A 38 -6.13 -19.48 -2.40
CA ALA A 38 -7.26 -20.15 -3.01
C ALA A 38 -8.38 -19.13 -3.30
N GLN A 39 -9.00 -19.25 -4.47
CA GLN A 39 -10.20 -18.50 -4.79
C GLN A 39 -11.27 -18.75 -3.71
N VAL A 40 -11.84 -17.67 -3.16
CA VAL A 40 -13.02 -17.77 -2.30
C VAL A 40 -14.21 -18.05 -3.22
N ILE A 41 -14.96 -19.11 -2.92
CA ILE A 41 -16.13 -19.51 -3.70
C ILE A 41 -17.36 -19.08 -2.92
N SER A 42 -18.20 -18.25 -3.54
CA SER A 42 -19.48 -17.82 -2.95
C SER A 42 -20.44 -18.98 -2.81
N ASP A 43 -21.20 -19.01 -1.72
CA ASP A 43 -22.39 -19.86 -1.57
C ASP A 43 -23.70 -19.15 -1.94
N GLY A 44 -23.64 -17.85 -2.28
CA GLY A 44 -24.79 -17.04 -2.67
C GLY A 44 -25.76 -16.69 -1.54
N SER A 45 -25.40 -16.93 -0.28
CA SER A 45 -26.29 -16.74 0.89
C SER A 45 -26.74 -15.29 1.12
N ASP A 46 -25.99 -14.30 0.66
CA ASP A 46 -26.33 -12.87 0.75
C ASP A 46 -27.15 -12.36 -0.46
N GLY A 47 -27.45 -13.23 -1.43
CA GLY A 47 -28.28 -12.90 -2.59
C GLY A 47 -27.64 -11.91 -3.57
N VAL A 48 -28.46 -11.11 -4.25
CA VAL A 48 -27.98 -10.12 -5.24
C VAL A 48 -27.52 -8.85 -4.54
N PHE A 49 -26.29 -8.41 -4.82
CA PHE A 49 -25.80 -7.11 -4.37
C PHE A 49 -25.91 -6.07 -5.47
N HIS A 50 -26.94 -5.23 -5.38
CA HIS A 50 -27.21 -4.12 -6.32
C HIS A 50 -27.60 -2.84 -5.55
N PRO A 51 -26.63 -2.14 -4.92
CA PRO A 51 -26.93 -0.95 -4.13
C PRO A 51 -27.43 0.20 -5.02
N LEU A 52 -28.55 0.82 -4.62
CA LEU A 52 -29.13 1.98 -5.33
C LEU A 52 -28.59 3.34 -4.84
N ALA A 53 -27.82 3.33 -3.75
CA ALA A 53 -27.20 4.52 -3.17
C ALA A 53 -25.88 4.12 -2.47
N SER A 54 -25.00 5.10 -2.28
CA SER A 54 -23.75 4.90 -1.57
C SER A 54 -23.99 4.42 -0.14
N MET A 55 -23.19 3.46 0.32
CA MET A 55 -23.38 2.81 1.61
C MET A 55 -22.08 2.37 2.27
N VAL A 56 -22.18 2.15 3.59
CA VAL A 56 -21.12 1.52 4.39
C VAL A 56 -21.61 0.12 4.79
N ILE A 57 -20.84 -0.90 4.49
CA ILE A 57 -21.10 -2.30 4.85
C ILE A 57 -20.34 -2.65 6.12
N ASP A 58 -21.02 -3.26 7.08
CA ASP A 58 -20.38 -3.88 8.24
C ASP A 58 -19.82 -5.24 7.85
N LEU A 59 -18.51 -5.43 8.04
CA LEU A 59 -17.88 -6.70 7.70
C LEU A 59 -18.29 -7.82 8.68
N PRO A 60 -18.65 -9.01 8.17
CA PRO A 60 -18.80 -10.19 9.01
C PRO A 60 -17.46 -10.55 9.65
N ALA A 61 -17.47 -11.40 10.67
CA ALA A 61 -16.28 -11.70 11.47
C ALA A 61 -15.13 -12.33 10.66
N ASP A 62 -15.46 -13.06 9.59
CA ASP A 62 -14.50 -13.66 8.67
C ASP A 62 -14.12 -12.76 7.48
N GLY A 63 -14.84 -11.65 7.29
CA GLY A 63 -14.67 -10.72 6.18
C GLY A 63 -15.26 -11.20 4.85
N VAL A 64 -16.03 -12.30 4.82
CA VAL A 64 -16.57 -12.89 3.60
C VAL A 64 -18.02 -12.50 3.35
N LEU A 65 -18.28 -11.90 2.19
CA LEU A 65 -19.60 -11.56 1.68
C LEU A 65 -19.90 -12.47 0.48
N ASN A 66 -21.00 -13.22 0.54
CA ASN A 66 -21.34 -14.30 -0.39
C ASN A 66 -22.56 -13.96 -1.25
N TYR A 67 -22.34 -13.33 -2.39
CA TYR A 67 -23.41 -12.91 -3.28
C TYR A 67 -23.69 -13.91 -4.40
N THR A 68 -24.88 -13.83 -4.99
CA THR A 68 -25.15 -14.50 -6.26
C THR A 68 -24.56 -13.71 -7.42
N THR A 69 -24.71 -12.39 -7.40
CA THR A 69 -24.16 -11.44 -8.38
C THR A 69 -23.82 -10.13 -7.69
N ILE A 70 -22.85 -9.40 -8.22
CA ILE A 70 -22.46 -8.08 -7.72
C ILE A 70 -22.60 -7.08 -8.87
N ASP A 71 -23.41 -6.05 -8.70
CA ASP A 71 -23.54 -4.95 -9.65
C ASP A 71 -23.54 -3.62 -8.89
N ILE A 72 -22.46 -2.86 -9.00
CA ILE A 72 -22.33 -1.54 -8.36
C ILE A 72 -22.51 -0.47 -9.42
N PRO A 73 -23.66 0.24 -9.46
CA PRO A 73 -23.95 1.24 -10.48
C PRO A 73 -23.00 2.44 -10.44
N ALA A 74 -22.86 3.13 -11.58
CA ALA A 74 -22.12 4.38 -11.64
C ALA A 74 -22.69 5.41 -10.65
N GLY A 75 -21.79 6.15 -9.97
CA GLY A 75 -22.15 7.13 -8.94
C GLY A 75 -22.44 6.53 -7.56
N VAL A 76 -22.42 5.20 -7.41
CA VAL A 76 -22.54 4.53 -6.10
C VAL A 76 -21.16 4.26 -5.51
N ARG A 77 -20.97 4.56 -4.22
CA ARG A 77 -19.75 4.27 -3.45
C ARG A 77 -20.04 3.28 -2.34
N VAL A 78 -19.24 2.20 -2.31
CA VAL A 78 -19.28 1.17 -1.28
C VAL A 78 -18.00 1.26 -0.44
N ILE A 79 -18.17 1.39 0.87
CA ILE A 79 -17.09 1.43 1.86
C ILE A 79 -17.35 0.34 2.89
N PHE A 80 -16.30 -0.16 3.53
CA PHE A 80 -16.42 -1.21 4.55
C PHE A 80 -15.99 -0.71 5.91
N ARG A 81 -16.81 -1.00 6.93
CA ARG A 81 -16.41 -0.85 8.33
C ARG A 81 -15.60 -2.08 8.72
N ARG A 82 -14.38 -1.83 9.19
CA ARG A 82 -13.49 -2.86 9.75
C ARG A 82 -14.18 -3.62 10.90
N ASN A 83 -14.10 -4.95 10.88
CA ASN A 83 -14.58 -5.80 11.98
C ASN A 83 -13.57 -5.87 13.15
N ALA A 84 -13.95 -6.52 14.24
CA ALA A 84 -13.10 -6.65 15.43
C ALA A 84 -11.78 -7.41 15.15
N ALA A 85 -11.79 -8.35 14.21
CA ALA A 85 -10.61 -9.13 13.81
C ALA A 85 -9.74 -8.41 12.78
N ASN A 86 -10.17 -7.26 12.25
CA ASN A 86 -9.52 -6.54 11.15
C ASN A 86 -9.18 -7.46 9.96
N THR A 87 -10.14 -8.24 9.49
CA THR A 87 -9.97 -9.10 8.30
C THR A 87 -9.97 -8.28 7.01
N PRO A 88 -9.37 -8.80 5.92
CA PRO A 88 -9.63 -8.33 4.56
C PRO A 88 -11.12 -8.36 4.20
N VAL A 89 -11.46 -7.67 3.11
CA VAL A 89 -12.77 -7.78 2.47
C VAL A 89 -12.71 -8.86 1.38
N PHE A 90 -13.57 -9.86 1.48
CA PHE A 90 -13.81 -10.82 0.40
C PHE A 90 -15.23 -10.62 -0.13
N MET A 91 -15.34 -10.23 -1.40
CA MET A 91 -16.60 -10.17 -2.13
C MET A 91 -16.63 -11.34 -3.12
N ALA A 92 -17.33 -12.40 -2.78
CA ALA A 92 -17.47 -13.57 -3.64
C ALA A 92 -18.85 -13.54 -4.33
N ALA A 93 -18.90 -13.87 -5.62
CA ALA A 93 -20.12 -14.03 -6.39
C ALA A 93 -20.19 -15.42 -7.05
N THR A 94 -21.38 -16.02 -7.15
CA THR A 94 -21.58 -17.25 -7.94
C THR A 94 -21.73 -16.98 -9.45
N GLY A 95 -22.10 -15.74 -9.81
CA GLY A 95 -22.29 -15.26 -11.17
C GLY A 95 -21.50 -13.97 -11.42
N ASP A 96 -21.89 -13.21 -12.44
CA ASP A 96 -21.10 -12.07 -12.91
C ASP A 96 -20.97 -10.93 -11.89
N VAL A 97 -19.87 -10.19 -12.05
CA VAL A 97 -19.51 -9.01 -11.27
C VAL A 97 -19.33 -7.81 -12.20
N ASN A 98 -20.10 -6.75 -11.97
CA ASN A 98 -19.99 -5.48 -12.68
C ASN A 98 -19.77 -4.32 -11.69
N ILE A 99 -18.69 -3.56 -11.88
CA ILE A 99 -18.32 -2.45 -11.01
C ILE A 99 -18.20 -1.19 -11.86
N ALA A 100 -19.29 -0.42 -11.93
CA ALA A 100 -19.33 0.89 -12.56
C ALA A 100 -19.20 2.04 -11.56
N GLY A 101 -19.51 1.78 -10.28
CA GLY A 101 -19.32 2.71 -9.18
C GLY A 101 -17.92 2.66 -8.57
N SER A 102 -17.83 2.83 -7.26
CA SER A 102 -16.56 2.82 -6.52
C SER A 102 -16.61 1.85 -5.34
N ILE A 103 -15.51 1.11 -5.16
CA ILE A 103 -15.24 0.35 -3.94
C ILE A 103 -14.02 0.97 -3.27
N ASP A 104 -14.15 1.28 -1.98
CA ASP A 104 -13.09 1.92 -1.22
C ASP A 104 -12.79 1.18 0.08
N VAL A 105 -11.60 0.57 0.12
CA VAL A 105 -10.99 -0.06 1.29
C VAL A 105 -9.78 0.73 1.79
N SER A 106 -9.63 2.00 1.40
CA SER A 106 -8.51 2.85 1.81
C SER A 106 -8.50 3.07 3.33
N ALA A 107 -7.33 3.44 3.85
CA ALA A 107 -7.21 3.93 5.21
C ALA A 107 -8.01 5.22 5.39
N THR A 108 -8.57 5.42 6.58
CA THR A 108 -9.17 6.69 6.93
C THR A 108 -8.08 7.67 7.34
N ALA A 109 -8.00 8.82 6.67
CA ALA A 109 -7.10 9.89 7.09
C ALA A 109 -7.45 10.40 8.50
N THR A 110 -6.44 10.75 9.29
CA THR A 110 -6.64 11.52 10.52
C THR A 110 -7.16 12.91 10.16
N ASP A 111 -8.21 13.37 10.84
CA ASP A 111 -8.57 14.79 10.84
C ASP A 111 -7.40 15.58 11.42
N LEU A 112 -6.84 16.50 10.62
CA LEU A 112 -5.48 17.06 10.74
C LEU A 112 -5.27 18.01 11.93
N VAL A 113 -6.28 18.24 12.76
CA VAL A 113 -6.26 19.29 13.78
C VAL A 113 -6.98 18.82 15.05
N ILE A 114 -6.28 18.18 15.98
CA ILE A 114 -6.70 18.23 17.39
C ILE A 114 -5.49 18.49 18.31
N PRO A 115 -5.51 19.59 19.10
CA PRO A 115 -4.53 19.85 20.15
C PRO A 115 -4.91 19.07 21.42
N ALA A 116 -4.72 17.75 21.43
CA ALA A 116 -4.61 16.91 22.63
C ALA A 116 -4.50 15.43 22.23
N PRO A 117 -3.77 14.60 23.01
CA PRO A 117 -3.95 13.16 22.98
C PRO A 117 -5.39 12.89 23.45
N VAL A 118 -6.33 12.74 22.51
CA VAL A 118 -7.64 12.18 22.84
C VAL A 118 -7.38 10.69 23.03
N PRO A 119 -7.41 10.17 24.27
CA PRO A 119 -7.33 8.73 24.49
C PRO A 119 -8.53 8.17 23.73
N ASN A 120 -8.29 7.23 22.82
CA ASN A 120 -9.30 6.58 21.98
C ASN A 120 -9.71 7.29 20.68
N ASN A 121 -8.90 8.17 20.07
CA ASN A 121 -9.22 8.61 18.70
C ASN A 121 -9.03 7.42 17.73
N PRO A 122 -10.10 6.80 17.18
CA PRO A 122 -10.00 5.60 16.35
C PRO A 122 -9.49 5.90 14.92
N LYS A 123 -9.06 7.15 14.66
CA LYS A 123 -8.83 7.71 13.32
C LYS A 123 -7.42 7.52 12.74
N GLN A 124 -6.56 6.70 13.37
CA GLN A 124 -5.27 6.26 12.78
C GLN A 124 -5.39 4.84 12.17
N GLY A 125 -6.63 4.40 11.97
CA GLY A 125 -6.94 3.07 11.46
C GLY A 125 -6.54 2.91 10.01
N GLY A 126 -5.87 1.80 9.70
CA GLY A 126 -5.78 1.35 8.31
C GLY A 126 -7.17 0.98 7.74
N GLY A 127 -7.21 0.66 6.46
CA GLY A 127 -8.37 0.01 5.84
C GLY A 127 -8.60 -1.41 6.38
N PRO A 128 -9.70 -2.09 6.06
CA PRO A 128 -9.90 -3.49 6.43
C PRO A 128 -8.70 -4.38 6.05
N GLY A 129 -8.19 -5.20 6.97
CA GLY A 129 -7.00 -6.05 6.73
C GLY A 129 -5.66 -5.31 6.85
N ALA A 130 -5.64 -4.01 7.08
CA ALA A 130 -4.40 -3.22 7.08
C ALA A 130 -3.89 -2.85 8.48
N GLY A 131 -2.62 -2.46 8.56
CA GLY A 131 -2.00 -1.93 9.77
C GLY A 131 -2.45 -0.50 10.10
N ASN A 132 -2.54 -0.19 11.39
CA ASN A 132 -2.69 1.16 11.91
C ASN A 132 -1.36 1.91 11.90
N GLY A 133 -1.44 3.24 11.78
CA GLY A 133 -0.28 4.12 12.00
C GLY A 133 0.18 4.14 13.46
N GLY A 134 1.42 4.56 13.67
CA GLY A 134 2.03 4.69 14.98
C GLY A 134 1.57 5.93 15.74
N ALA A 135 1.56 5.85 17.07
CA ALA A 135 1.25 6.99 17.92
C ALA A 135 2.39 8.03 17.89
N GLY A 136 2.04 9.31 17.80
CA GLY A 136 3.01 10.40 17.97
C GLY A 136 3.53 10.45 19.40
N GLY A 137 4.81 10.81 19.56
CA GLY A 137 5.45 10.99 20.85
C GLY A 137 4.90 12.20 21.60
N GLY A 138 4.57 12.03 22.89
CA GLY A 138 4.19 13.15 23.75
C GLY A 138 5.41 13.93 24.25
N SER A 139 6.21 13.31 25.10
CA SER A 139 7.54 13.79 25.53
C SER A 139 8.66 12.79 25.17
N GLY A 140 8.36 11.80 24.34
CA GLY A 140 9.24 10.67 24.06
C GLY A 140 9.21 10.26 22.59
N PRO A 141 9.74 9.06 22.28
CA PRO A 141 9.67 8.52 20.94
C PRO A 141 8.23 8.29 20.49
N GLY A 142 7.98 8.43 19.20
CA GLY A 142 6.77 7.91 18.58
C GLY A 142 6.81 6.38 18.53
N THR A 143 5.67 5.74 18.33
CA THR A 143 5.63 4.28 18.18
C THR A 143 5.75 3.90 16.71
N PRO A 144 6.28 2.70 16.41
CA PRO A 144 6.16 2.13 15.07
C PRO A 144 4.70 1.99 14.63
N GLY A 145 4.49 2.01 13.32
CA GLY A 145 3.23 1.55 12.71
C GLY A 145 3.09 0.02 12.84
N SER A 146 1.89 -0.47 12.59
CA SER A 146 1.59 -1.91 12.55
C SER A 146 1.39 -2.41 11.11
N GLY A 147 1.23 -3.73 10.93
CA GLY A 147 1.19 -4.38 9.63
C GLY A 147 2.45 -5.21 9.36
N LEU A 148 2.59 -5.70 8.12
CA LEU A 148 3.69 -6.61 7.75
C LEU A 148 5.06 -5.92 7.77
N ALA A 149 5.09 -4.63 7.45
CA ALA A 149 6.28 -3.78 7.45
C ALA A 149 5.93 -2.35 7.88
N GLY A 150 5.49 -2.20 9.12
CA GLY A 150 5.23 -0.89 9.71
C GLY A 150 6.48 0.00 9.71
N GLY A 151 6.31 1.30 9.46
CA GLY A 151 7.39 2.28 9.58
C GLY A 151 7.83 2.44 11.02
N ALA A 152 9.12 2.68 11.26
CA ALA A 152 9.64 2.89 12.60
C ALA A 152 9.17 4.23 13.18
N GLY A 153 8.94 4.26 14.49
CA GLY A 153 8.68 5.50 15.20
C GLY A 153 9.94 6.38 15.22
N GLY A 154 9.76 7.70 15.22
CA GLY A 154 10.86 8.62 15.41
C GLY A 154 11.27 8.70 16.88
N ASP A 155 12.58 8.74 17.15
CA ASP A 155 13.09 8.90 18.52
C ASP A 155 12.66 10.22 19.16
N GLY A 156 12.61 10.23 20.49
CA GLY A 156 12.46 11.46 21.26
C GLY A 156 13.70 12.32 21.09
N GLY A 157 13.52 13.60 20.76
CA GLY A 157 14.64 14.52 20.71
C GLY A 157 15.30 14.66 22.09
N GLN A 158 16.62 14.79 22.13
CA GLN A 158 17.31 15.24 23.34
C GLN A 158 16.75 16.61 23.76
N ALA A 159 16.89 16.98 25.04
CA ALA A 159 16.50 18.31 25.51
C ALA A 159 17.15 19.38 24.61
N ASN A 160 16.31 20.16 23.90
CA ASN A 160 16.66 21.18 22.90
C ASN A 160 16.93 20.70 21.45
N SER A 161 16.66 19.46 21.07
CA SER A 161 16.69 19.03 19.65
C SER A 161 15.30 19.02 19.01
N LEU A 162 15.28 18.93 17.68
CA LEU A 162 14.06 18.65 16.92
C LEU A 162 13.59 17.23 17.24
N GLY A 163 12.28 17.00 17.22
CA GLY A 163 11.73 15.64 17.23
C GLY A 163 12.07 14.93 15.92
N HIS A 164 12.25 13.61 15.98
CA HIS A 164 12.58 12.81 14.81
C HIS A 164 11.29 12.36 14.13
N GLY A 165 11.19 12.50 12.82
CA GLY A 165 10.04 12.07 12.04
C GLY A 165 9.90 10.54 12.06
N GLY A 166 8.67 10.04 11.91
CA GLY A 166 8.42 8.61 11.72
C GLY A 166 8.74 8.17 10.29
N GLY A 167 9.02 6.88 10.09
CA GLY A 167 9.20 6.30 8.75
C GLY A 167 7.87 5.93 8.09
N GLY A 168 7.81 5.95 6.76
CA GLY A 168 6.66 5.49 5.99
C GLY A 168 6.46 3.97 6.09
N GLY A 169 5.22 3.50 5.95
CA GLY A 169 4.89 2.08 5.91
C GLY A 169 5.36 1.42 4.60
N GLY A 170 5.83 0.18 4.67
CA GLY A 170 6.23 -0.62 3.52
C GLY A 170 5.17 -1.62 3.07
N MET A 171 5.13 -1.89 1.76
CA MET A 171 4.35 -2.98 1.16
C MET A 171 5.04 -3.44 -0.12
N ALA A 172 4.50 -3.17 -1.31
CA ALA A 172 5.12 -3.59 -2.57
C ALA A 172 6.46 -2.88 -2.83
N GLU A 173 6.53 -1.62 -2.40
CA GLU A 173 7.75 -0.82 -2.31
C GLU A 173 8.09 -0.55 -0.85
N PRO A 174 9.37 -0.29 -0.51
CA PRO A 174 9.72 0.16 0.83
C PRO A 174 9.08 1.52 1.11
N GLY A 175 8.69 1.76 2.36
CA GLY A 175 8.39 3.10 2.84
C GLY A 175 9.67 3.94 2.91
N LEU A 176 9.50 5.26 2.85
CA LEU A 176 10.61 6.20 2.86
C LEU A 176 10.87 6.76 4.27
N GLU A 177 12.08 7.28 4.47
CA GLU A 177 12.46 8.02 5.68
C GLU A 177 12.15 9.51 5.53
N ALA A 178 11.90 10.20 6.64
CA ALA A 178 11.71 11.65 6.63
C ALA A 178 12.99 12.35 6.16
N THR A 179 12.89 13.13 5.08
CA THR A 179 14.00 13.91 4.50
C THR A 179 13.96 15.39 4.88
N ARG A 180 12.83 15.85 5.43
CA ARG A 180 12.58 17.24 5.85
C ARG A 180 11.91 17.25 7.20
N TYR A 181 11.92 18.42 7.85
CA TYR A 181 11.12 18.66 9.06
C TYR A 181 11.36 17.70 10.23
N SER A 182 12.48 16.96 10.21
CA SER A 182 12.85 15.95 11.18
C SER A 182 14.24 16.22 11.76
N GLY A 183 14.45 15.83 13.02
CA GLY A 183 15.80 15.60 13.57
C GLY A 183 16.50 14.38 12.95
N PHE A 184 17.76 14.15 13.33
CA PHE A 184 18.58 13.05 12.80
C PHE A 184 18.98 12.07 13.93
N PRO A 185 18.87 10.75 13.70
CA PRO A 185 18.28 10.09 12.53
C PRO A 185 16.74 10.01 12.60
N PRO A 186 16.02 10.14 11.46
CA PRO A 186 14.58 9.87 11.41
C PRO A 186 14.29 8.38 11.64
N GLY A 187 13.02 8.04 11.86
CA GLY A 187 12.54 6.66 11.85
C GLY A 187 12.74 6.03 10.47
N ALA A 188 13.28 4.81 10.46
CA ALA A 188 13.44 4.02 9.24
C ALA A 188 12.09 3.70 8.58
N GLY A 189 12.03 3.77 7.26
CA GLY A 189 10.89 3.29 6.48
C GLY A 189 10.70 1.78 6.59
N GLY A 190 9.46 1.31 6.45
CA GLY A 190 9.14 -0.12 6.41
C GLY A 190 9.71 -0.80 5.17
N ALA A 191 10.18 -2.03 5.31
CA ALA A 191 10.72 -2.80 4.19
C ALA A 191 9.65 -3.13 3.13
N ALA A 192 10.06 -3.36 1.88
CA ALA A 192 9.20 -4.01 0.90
C ALA A 192 8.93 -5.46 1.35
N VAL A 193 7.69 -5.90 1.21
CA VAL A 193 7.20 -7.24 1.52
C VAL A 193 6.63 -7.83 0.25
N ALA A 194 6.97 -9.07 -0.07
CA ALA A 194 6.34 -9.81 -1.16
C ALA A 194 4.81 -9.83 -0.95
N ARG A 195 4.04 -9.83 -2.05
CA ARG A 195 2.58 -9.82 -1.99
C ARG A 195 2.07 -10.90 -1.03
N PRO A 196 1.42 -10.53 0.09
CA PRO A 196 0.82 -11.49 1.00
C PRO A 196 -0.44 -12.09 0.38
N ASP A 197 -0.67 -13.38 0.59
CA ASP A 197 -1.93 -14.00 0.24
C ASP A 197 -3.06 -13.51 1.17
N LEU A 198 -4.23 -13.28 0.61
CA LEU A 198 -5.42 -12.92 1.38
C LEU A 198 -6.12 -14.21 1.84
N LEU A 199 -6.31 -14.35 3.15
CA LEU A 199 -6.97 -15.50 3.77
C LEU A 199 -8.24 -15.08 4.54
N PRO A 200 -9.40 -15.70 4.29
CA PRO A 200 -10.62 -15.47 5.07
C PRO A 200 -10.40 -15.70 6.57
N GLY A 201 -11.00 -14.84 7.40
CA GLY A 201 -10.90 -14.93 8.86
C GLY A 201 -9.53 -14.61 9.46
N VAL A 202 -8.53 -14.28 8.63
CA VAL A 202 -7.18 -13.92 9.09
C VAL A 202 -6.97 -12.43 8.91
N SER A 203 -6.55 -11.76 9.98
CA SER A 203 -6.17 -10.35 9.93
C SER A 203 -4.91 -10.15 9.09
N GLY A 204 -4.79 -9.02 8.40
CA GLY A 204 -3.59 -8.68 7.64
C GLY A 204 -3.83 -8.73 6.13
N GLY A 205 -2.75 -8.82 5.36
CA GLY A 205 -2.80 -8.85 3.90
C GLY A 205 -2.98 -7.49 3.23
N GLY A 206 -3.42 -6.46 3.97
CA GLY A 206 -3.42 -5.06 3.53
C GLY A 206 -2.06 -4.38 3.76
N GLY A 207 -2.04 -3.07 3.55
CA GLY A 207 -0.88 -2.21 3.73
C GLY A 207 -0.45 -2.05 5.19
N SER A 208 0.77 -1.58 5.39
CA SER A 208 1.34 -1.27 6.70
C SER A 208 1.16 0.21 7.06
N GLY A 209 1.02 0.51 8.35
CA GLY A 209 1.00 1.89 8.84
C GLY A 209 2.39 2.51 8.90
N GLY A 210 2.46 3.83 8.76
CA GLY A 210 3.66 4.62 9.03
C GLY A 210 3.91 4.77 10.52
N GLY A 211 5.15 5.08 10.91
CA GLY A 211 5.54 5.35 12.29
C GLY A 211 5.10 6.73 12.75
N GLY A 212 4.84 6.88 14.05
CA GLY A 212 4.62 8.19 14.66
C GLY A 212 5.94 8.93 14.84
N GLY A 213 5.93 10.25 14.70
CA GLY A 213 7.10 11.07 14.99
C GLY A 213 7.31 11.29 16.48
N GLY A 214 8.56 11.47 16.90
CA GLY A 214 8.93 11.73 18.29
C GLY A 214 8.73 13.19 18.70
N ALA A 215 8.66 13.44 20.01
CA ALA A 215 8.53 14.78 20.56
C ALA A 215 9.88 15.51 20.72
N GLY A 216 9.83 16.84 20.81
CA GLY A 216 10.92 17.67 21.33
C GLY A 216 10.50 18.33 22.66
N GLU A 217 11.34 18.28 23.70
CA GLU A 217 10.94 18.70 25.06
C GLU A 217 11.00 20.22 25.35
N ARG A 218 11.20 21.09 24.35
CA ARG A 218 11.47 22.52 24.62
C ARG A 218 10.20 23.35 24.82
N TYR A 219 10.11 24.03 25.98
CA TYR A 219 9.04 24.97 26.36
C TYR A 219 7.64 24.38 26.55
N GLY A 220 7.55 23.10 26.94
CA GLY A 220 6.29 22.48 27.35
C GLY A 220 5.39 22.12 26.17
N PHE A 221 5.64 20.96 25.58
CA PHE A 221 4.82 20.25 24.57
C PHE A 221 5.13 20.61 23.11
N ALA A 222 6.01 19.82 22.47
CA ALA A 222 5.98 19.62 21.02
C ALA A 222 5.64 18.15 20.73
N ALA A 223 4.34 17.87 20.64
CA ALA A 223 3.87 16.53 20.30
C ALA A 223 4.28 16.17 18.86
N GLY A 224 4.76 14.95 18.69
CA GLY A 224 5.04 14.38 17.37
C GLY A 224 3.74 14.03 16.64
N GLY A 225 3.84 13.98 15.31
CA GLY A 225 2.73 13.59 14.45
C GLY A 225 2.42 12.10 14.53
N PHE A 226 1.16 11.75 14.34
CA PHE A 226 0.73 10.34 14.23
C PHE A 226 1.14 9.75 12.88
N GLY A 227 1.44 8.46 12.80
CA GLY A 227 1.63 7.78 11.52
C GLY A 227 0.29 7.58 10.78
N GLY A 228 0.34 7.52 9.46
CA GLY A 228 -0.81 7.17 8.62
C GLY A 228 -1.10 5.66 8.63
N GLY A 229 -2.37 5.26 8.60
CA GLY A 229 -2.78 3.85 8.46
C GLY A 229 -2.54 3.31 7.04
N GLY A 230 -2.31 2.00 6.91
CA GLY A 230 -2.14 1.34 5.61
C GLY A 230 -3.45 1.12 4.88
N GLY A 231 -3.42 1.09 3.55
CA GLY A 231 -4.59 0.79 2.70
C GLY A 231 -5.09 -0.64 2.87
N GLY A 232 -6.40 -0.87 2.76
CA GLY A 232 -7.02 -2.17 3.02
C GLY A 232 -6.71 -3.27 2.02
N ALA A 233 -7.20 -4.47 2.32
CA ALA A 233 -7.16 -5.61 1.44
C ALA A 233 -8.56 -5.95 0.91
N LEU A 234 -8.65 -6.16 -0.41
CA LEU A 234 -9.88 -6.52 -1.11
C LEU A 234 -9.61 -7.68 -2.06
N ASN A 235 -10.40 -8.74 -1.93
CA ASN A 235 -10.51 -9.81 -2.90
C ASN A 235 -11.92 -9.78 -3.51
N ILE A 236 -11.99 -9.76 -4.84
CA ILE A 236 -13.25 -9.93 -5.58
C ILE A 236 -13.13 -11.22 -6.39
N SER A 237 -14.04 -12.16 -6.17
CA SER A 237 -13.98 -13.48 -6.77
C SER A 237 -15.30 -13.90 -7.41
N THR A 238 -15.23 -14.43 -8.63
CA THR A 238 -16.36 -15.00 -9.35
C THR A 238 -15.89 -16.11 -10.29
N PRO A 239 -16.69 -17.18 -10.53
CA PRO A 239 -16.43 -18.11 -11.62
C PRO A 239 -16.88 -17.55 -12.98
N GLY A 240 -17.60 -16.41 -13.01
CA GLY A 240 -18.09 -15.75 -14.21
C GLY A 240 -17.17 -14.61 -14.68
N SER A 241 -17.77 -13.60 -15.30
CA SER A 241 -17.07 -12.41 -15.76
C SER A 241 -16.99 -11.32 -14.68
N LEU A 242 -15.86 -10.61 -14.64
CA LEU A 242 -15.66 -9.40 -13.85
C LEU A 242 -15.36 -8.23 -14.80
N SER A 243 -16.27 -7.25 -14.83
CA SER A 243 -16.10 -6.00 -15.56
C SER A 243 -15.91 -4.83 -14.60
N LEU A 244 -14.83 -4.09 -14.78
CA LEU A 244 -14.53 -2.85 -14.05
C LEU A 244 -14.55 -1.67 -15.02
N THR A 245 -15.52 -0.78 -14.84
CA THR A 245 -15.59 0.54 -15.51
C THR A 245 -15.43 1.70 -14.53
N GLY A 246 -15.63 1.43 -13.24
CA GLY A 246 -15.52 2.39 -12.15
C GLY A 246 -14.16 2.35 -11.46
N THR A 247 -14.15 2.44 -10.13
CA THR A 247 -12.93 2.65 -9.34
C THR A 247 -12.75 1.68 -8.18
N LEU A 248 -11.51 1.28 -7.92
CA LEU A 248 -11.10 0.49 -6.75
C LEU A 248 -9.99 1.25 -6.01
N PHE A 249 -10.21 1.53 -4.72
CA PHE A 249 -9.25 2.24 -3.87
C PHE A 249 -8.80 1.40 -2.68
N ALA A 250 -7.49 1.28 -2.51
CA ALA A 250 -6.82 0.71 -1.35
C ALA A 250 -5.65 1.61 -0.93
N ASN A 251 -5.89 2.91 -0.81
CA ASN A 251 -4.85 3.90 -0.54
C ASN A 251 -4.48 3.94 0.96
N GLY A 252 -3.21 4.16 1.26
CA GLY A 252 -2.74 4.48 2.60
C GLY A 252 -3.08 5.92 2.99
N ALA A 253 -3.16 6.18 4.29
CA ALA A 253 -3.42 7.50 4.84
C ALA A 253 -2.12 8.29 4.99
N HIS A 254 -2.24 9.61 4.94
CA HIS A 254 -1.13 10.52 5.19
C HIS A 254 -0.66 10.50 6.65
N GLY A 255 0.62 10.81 6.85
CA GLY A 255 1.18 11.09 8.15
C GLY A 255 0.58 12.35 8.78
N GLY A 256 0.36 12.29 10.09
CA GLY A 256 -0.08 13.38 10.92
C GLY A 256 1.00 14.44 11.11
N TRP A 257 0.55 15.67 11.35
CA TRP A 257 1.44 16.81 11.47
C TRP A 257 2.04 16.89 12.88
N ALA A 258 3.27 17.38 12.94
CA ALA A 258 3.89 17.72 14.21
C ALA A 258 3.55 19.13 14.65
N PHE A 259 3.47 19.33 15.96
CA PHE A 259 3.45 20.68 16.52
C PHE A 259 4.79 21.37 16.26
N ALA A 260 4.73 22.62 15.78
CA ALA A 260 5.89 23.47 15.56
C ALA A 260 5.71 24.85 16.21
N ASN A 261 6.77 25.36 16.82
CA ASN A 261 6.93 26.77 17.16
C ASN A 261 8.19 27.34 16.48
N VAL A 262 8.50 28.62 16.71
CA VAL A 262 9.63 29.31 16.05
C VAL A 262 11.02 28.76 16.44
N PHE A 263 11.12 27.93 17.48
CA PHE A 263 12.41 27.43 17.99
C PHE A 263 12.56 25.91 17.93
N VAL A 264 11.47 25.14 18.00
CA VAL A 264 11.46 23.68 17.99
C VAL A 264 10.20 23.14 17.33
N ASN A 265 10.27 21.91 16.85
CA ASN A 265 9.12 21.14 16.39
C ASN A 265 9.26 19.69 16.83
N GLY A 266 8.13 19.02 17.00
CA GLY A 266 8.08 17.57 17.03
C GLY A 266 8.40 17.00 15.64
N GLY A 267 8.67 15.71 15.59
CA GLY A 267 8.81 14.99 14.33
C GLY A 267 7.44 14.71 13.72
N PRO A 268 7.23 14.95 12.41
CA PRO A 268 6.03 14.51 11.70
C PRO A 268 5.90 12.99 11.67
N GLY A 269 4.68 12.46 11.46
CA GLY A 269 4.49 11.03 11.28
C GLY A 269 4.71 10.60 9.83
N GLY A 270 5.10 9.34 9.62
CA GLY A 270 5.23 8.76 8.28
C GLY A 270 3.87 8.36 7.69
N GLY A 271 3.77 8.34 6.36
CA GLY A 271 2.57 7.90 5.65
C GLY A 271 2.40 6.38 5.65
N GLY A 272 1.16 5.90 5.59
CA GLY A 272 0.87 4.46 5.47
C GLY A 272 1.04 3.96 4.04
N SER A 273 1.36 2.69 3.83
CA SER A 273 1.50 2.13 2.49
C SER A 273 0.14 1.90 1.82
N GLY A 274 0.15 1.69 0.50
CA GLY A 274 -0.99 1.14 -0.24
C GLY A 274 -1.32 -0.29 0.20
N GLY A 275 -2.54 -0.73 -0.14
CA GLY A 275 -3.11 -2.01 0.22
C GLY A 275 -2.95 -3.12 -0.82
N ASN A 276 -3.76 -4.17 -0.74
CA ASN A 276 -3.69 -5.32 -1.66
C ASN A 276 -5.05 -5.55 -2.33
N LEU A 277 -5.08 -5.50 -3.65
CA LEU A 277 -6.27 -5.73 -4.47
C LEU A 277 -6.11 -7.02 -5.26
N GLU A 278 -7.01 -7.98 -5.10
CA GLU A 278 -7.02 -9.25 -5.82
C GLU A 278 -8.32 -9.42 -6.60
N LEU A 279 -8.21 -9.61 -7.92
CA LEU A 279 -9.35 -9.88 -8.79
C LEU A 279 -9.26 -11.31 -9.33
N TRP A 280 -10.30 -12.10 -9.12
CA TRP A 280 -10.43 -13.49 -9.54
C TRP A 280 -11.69 -13.66 -10.39
N ALA A 281 -11.53 -14.04 -11.65
CA ALA A 281 -12.64 -14.23 -12.60
C ALA A 281 -12.29 -15.27 -13.67
N ASP A 282 -13.27 -15.77 -14.43
CA ASP A 282 -12.96 -16.50 -15.67
C ASP A 282 -12.50 -15.51 -16.77
N SER A 283 -13.28 -14.44 -16.94
CA SER A 283 -12.96 -13.30 -17.81
C SER A 283 -12.92 -12.01 -17.01
N LEU A 284 -11.85 -11.26 -17.15
CA LEU A 284 -11.62 -9.99 -16.46
C LEU A 284 -11.41 -8.87 -17.48
N VAL A 285 -12.22 -7.81 -17.38
CA VAL A 285 -12.14 -6.64 -18.24
C VAL A 285 -11.99 -5.38 -17.40
N LEU A 286 -10.89 -4.65 -17.62
CA LEU A 286 -10.69 -3.28 -17.10
C LEU A 286 -10.93 -2.32 -18.27
N ALA A 287 -12.06 -1.62 -18.27
CA ALA A 287 -12.44 -0.71 -19.35
C ALA A 287 -11.65 0.60 -19.34
N ASP A 288 -11.80 1.43 -20.38
CA ASP A 288 -11.04 2.68 -20.55
C ASP A 288 -11.22 3.69 -19.41
N THR A 289 -12.30 3.60 -18.64
CA THR A 289 -12.57 4.47 -17.49
C THR A 289 -12.17 3.86 -16.16
N ALA A 290 -11.66 2.62 -16.15
CA ALA A 290 -11.29 1.93 -14.93
C ALA A 290 -10.13 2.66 -14.24
N LEU A 291 -10.26 2.88 -12.92
CA LEU A 291 -9.20 3.41 -12.07
C LEU A 291 -8.95 2.46 -10.90
N VAL A 292 -7.72 1.96 -10.79
CA VAL A 292 -7.30 1.10 -9.68
C VAL A 292 -6.12 1.74 -8.97
N GLN A 293 -6.28 2.04 -7.68
CA GLN A 293 -5.21 2.66 -6.89
C GLN A 293 -4.95 1.89 -5.60
N ALA A 294 -3.66 1.64 -5.35
CA ALA A 294 -3.14 1.18 -4.08
C ALA A 294 -1.90 2.02 -3.75
N LEU A 295 -2.11 3.32 -3.57
CA LEU A 295 -1.06 4.30 -3.33
C LEU A 295 -0.68 4.35 -1.85
N GLY A 296 0.59 4.59 -1.56
CA GLY A 296 1.00 5.02 -0.23
C GLY A 296 0.57 6.47 0.05
N GLY A 297 0.33 6.78 1.31
CA GLY A 297 0.11 8.13 1.78
C GLY A 297 1.43 8.88 1.92
N TYR A 298 1.40 10.19 1.67
CA TYR A 298 2.51 11.08 2.00
C TYR A 298 2.82 11.15 3.49
N GLY A 299 4.08 11.43 3.82
CA GLY A 299 4.48 11.77 5.18
C GLY A 299 3.90 13.10 5.67
N GLY A 300 4.00 13.35 6.98
CA GLY A 300 3.39 14.50 7.65
C GLY A 300 4.19 15.80 7.51
N GLY A 301 3.56 16.91 7.89
CA GLY A 301 4.18 18.25 7.86
C GLY A 301 4.26 18.93 9.23
N LYS A 302 4.48 20.25 9.25
CA LYS A 302 4.50 21.07 10.46
C LYS A 302 3.23 21.91 10.61
N SER A 303 2.74 22.07 11.84
CA SER A 303 1.54 22.86 12.16
C SER A 303 1.60 24.34 11.79
N THR A 304 2.80 24.91 11.60
CA THR A 304 2.98 26.33 11.24
C THR A 304 2.96 26.58 9.73
N GLN A 305 2.83 25.53 8.91
CA GLN A 305 2.77 25.69 7.47
C GLN A 305 1.34 26.04 7.04
N PRO A 306 1.16 27.01 6.14
CA PRO A 306 -0.17 27.35 5.62
C PRO A 306 -0.75 26.14 4.89
N TYR A 307 -2.00 25.81 5.17
CA TYR A 307 -2.69 24.67 4.55
C TYR A 307 -2.86 24.92 3.05
N SER A 308 -2.01 24.31 2.23
CA SER A 308 -2.30 24.13 0.80
C SER A 308 -3.14 22.86 0.64
N SER A 309 -4.02 22.85 -0.37
CA SER A 309 -4.80 21.67 -0.73
C SER A 309 -3.95 20.53 -1.31
N ASP A 310 -2.64 20.73 -1.48
CA ASP A 310 -1.69 19.72 -1.94
C ASP A 310 -0.91 19.13 -0.75
N PRO A 311 -1.19 17.86 -0.38
CA PRO A 311 -0.46 17.15 0.68
C PRO A 311 1.04 17.01 0.38
N GLN A 312 1.44 16.93 -0.89
CA GLN A 312 2.83 16.73 -1.28
C GLN A 312 3.71 17.94 -0.94
N ALA A 313 3.13 19.15 -0.97
CA ALA A 313 3.84 20.38 -0.65
C ALA A 313 4.37 20.43 0.80
N PHE A 314 3.79 19.65 1.72
CA PHE A 314 4.15 19.62 3.13
C PHE A 314 4.65 18.29 3.63
N SER A 315 4.78 17.29 2.75
CA SER A 315 5.38 16.01 3.12
C SER A 315 6.80 16.23 3.63
N ASP A 316 7.12 15.59 4.75
CA ASP A 316 8.49 15.41 5.22
C ASP A 316 9.29 14.45 4.32
N GLY A 317 8.65 13.77 3.38
CA GLY A 317 9.22 12.77 2.48
C GLY A 317 9.16 11.34 3.04
N ALA A 318 8.60 11.13 4.23
CA ALA A 318 8.37 9.80 4.81
C ALA A 318 7.13 9.13 4.21
N ASP A 319 7.08 9.07 2.88
CA ASP A 319 5.93 8.54 2.13
C ASP A 319 5.84 7.01 2.27
N GLY A 320 4.62 6.48 2.31
CA GLY A 320 4.37 5.05 2.30
C GLY A 320 4.64 4.42 0.93
N GLY A 321 5.01 3.14 0.92
CA GLY A 321 5.21 2.38 -0.31
C GLY A 321 3.89 2.08 -1.07
N LEU A 322 4.01 1.75 -2.35
CA LEU A 322 2.88 1.25 -3.14
C LEU A 322 2.33 -0.08 -2.62
N GLY A 323 1.06 -0.35 -2.92
CA GLY A 323 0.39 -1.62 -2.71
C GLY A 323 0.40 -2.50 -3.96
N TYR A 324 -0.32 -3.63 -3.89
CA TYR A 324 -0.40 -4.64 -4.95
C TYR A 324 -1.75 -4.63 -5.67
N LEU A 325 -1.70 -4.96 -6.97
CA LEU A 325 -2.85 -5.42 -7.75
C LEU A 325 -2.52 -6.78 -8.37
N ALA A 326 -3.27 -7.81 -8.02
CA ALA A 326 -3.18 -9.13 -8.62
C ALA A 326 -4.41 -9.41 -9.49
N LEU A 327 -4.14 -9.81 -10.74
CA LEU A 327 -5.17 -10.15 -11.72
C LEU A 327 -5.09 -11.66 -12.00
N ASN A 328 -6.16 -12.38 -11.68
CA ASN A 328 -6.26 -13.83 -11.80
C ASN A 328 -7.47 -14.17 -12.67
N ALA A 329 -7.25 -14.33 -13.98
CA ALA A 329 -8.30 -14.79 -14.88
C ALA A 329 -7.76 -15.60 -16.05
N ALA A 330 -8.62 -16.44 -16.64
CA ALA A 330 -8.28 -17.16 -17.87
C ALA A 330 -8.16 -16.21 -19.06
N HIS A 331 -8.99 -15.15 -19.08
CA HIS A 331 -8.93 -14.07 -20.04
C HIS A 331 -8.83 -12.72 -19.32
N ILE A 332 -7.80 -11.92 -19.64
CA ILE A 332 -7.59 -10.58 -19.10
C ILE A 332 -7.54 -9.59 -20.26
N ASP A 333 -8.46 -8.63 -20.25
CA ASP A 333 -8.45 -7.48 -21.16
C ASP A 333 -8.31 -6.18 -20.35
N ILE A 334 -7.28 -5.40 -20.66
CA ILE A 334 -7.02 -4.10 -20.04
C ILE A 334 -7.04 -3.06 -21.15
N ALA A 335 -8.09 -2.26 -21.17
CA ALA A 335 -8.27 -1.23 -22.17
C ALA A 335 -7.17 -0.15 -22.04
N PRO A 336 -6.74 0.48 -23.15
CA PRO A 336 -5.65 1.46 -23.13
C PRO A 336 -5.86 2.67 -22.21
N GLY A 337 -7.13 3.04 -21.94
CA GLY A 337 -7.47 4.14 -21.04
C GLY A 337 -7.45 3.80 -19.56
N ALA A 338 -7.42 2.51 -19.20
CA ALA A 338 -7.44 2.08 -17.81
C ALA A 338 -6.20 2.59 -17.04
N VAL A 339 -6.43 3.16 -15.85
CA VAL A 339 -5.35 3.70 -14.99
C VAL A 339 -5.11 2.75 -13.83
N ILE A 340 -3.87 2.28 -13.71
CA ILE A 340 -3.44 1.36 -12.65
C ILE A 340 -2.25 1.98 -11.90
N ASP A 341 -2.53 2.48 -10.71
CA ASP A 341 -1.57 3.05 -9.76
C ASP A 341 -1.31 2.07 -8.60
N ALA A 342 -0.73 0.91 -8.95
CA ALA A 342 -0.34 -0.14 -8.04
C ALA A 342 0.85 -0.93 -8.60
N GLN A 343 1.50 -1.75 -7.77
CA GLN A 343 2.41 -2.78 -8.25
C GLN A 343 1.59 -3.94 -8.82
N LEU A 344 1.58 -4.06 -10.14
CA LEU A 344 0.88 -5.13 -10.83
C LEU A 344 1.65 -6.45 -10.69
N GLN A 345 0.97 -7.49 -10.22
CA GLN A 345 1.46 -8.86 -10.20
C GLN A 345 0.55 -9.72 -11.08
N ALA A 346 1.06 -10.13 -12.24
CA ALA A 346 0.42 -11.17 -13.02
C ALA A 346 0.71 -12.52 -12.36
N VAL A 347 -0.33 -13.23 -11.94
CA VAL A 347 -0.19 -14.56 -11.37
C VAL A 347 -0.14 -15.56 -12.54
N PRO A 348 0.94 -16.35 -12.68
CA PRO A 348 1.01 -17.36 -13.72
C PRO A 348 -0.08 -18.40 -13.50
N LEU A 349 -0.91 -18.64 -14.53
CA LEU A 349 -1.89 -19.72 -14.50
C LEU A 349 -1.19 -21.04 -14.13
N PRO A 350 -1.77 -21.88 -13.25
CA PRO A 350 -1.18 -23.16 -12.89
C PRO A 350 -0.93 -23.98 -14.16
N ALA A 351 0.29 -24.48 -14.30
CA ALA A 351 0.80 -25.17 -15.49
C ALA A 351 0.10 -26.52 -15.82
N SER A 352 -1.04 -26.81 -15.21
CA SER A 352 -1.83 -28.02 -15.45
C SER A 352 -2.70 -27.96 -16.71
N LEU A 353 -2.70 -26.85 -17.45
CA LEU A 353 -3.23 -26.81 -18.82
C LEU A 353 -2.12 -27.25 -19.78
N PRO A 354 -2.22 -28.42 -20.44
CA PRO A 354 -1.21 -28.85 -21.40
C PRO A 354 -1.10 -27.79 -22.51
N LEU A 355 0.11 -27.23 -22.64
CA LEU A 355 0.48 -26.29 -23.69
C LEU A 355 0.04 -26.83 -25.07
N LEU A 356 -1.01 -26.24 -25.64
CA LEU A 356 -1.10 -26.08 -27.08
C LEU A 356 -0.44 -24.74 -27.39
N GLY A 357 0.74 -24.81 -28.01
CA GLY A 357 1.74 -23.75 -28.06
C GLY A 357 1.24 -22.37 -28.47
N GLY A 358 1.41 -21.40 -27.58
CA GLY A 358 1.26 -19.97 -27.84
C GLY A 358 1.74 -19.21 -26.60
N ALA A 359 2.98 -18.72 -26.61
CA ALA A 359 3.51 -17.93 -25.51
C ALA A 359 2.80 -16.56 -25.47
N LEU A 360 1.89 -16.37 -24.50
CA LEU A 360 1.30 -15.08 -24.22
C LEU A 360 2.30 -14.23 -23.42
N LEU A 361 3.02 -13.35 -24.11
CA LEU A 361 3.89 -12.35 -23.51
C LEU A 361 3.06 -11.11 -23.18
N VAL A 362 2.69 -10.92 -21.92
CA VAL A 362 2.04 -9.68 -21.47
C VAL A 362 3.12 -8.61 -21.25
N ILE A 363 3.34 -7.73 -22.24
CA ILE A 363 4.17 -6.53 -22.08
C ILE A 363 3.29 -5.40 -21.53
N VAL A 364 3.37 -5.14 -20.23
CA VAL A 364 2.74 -3.95 -19.63
C VAL A 364 3.66 -2.75 -19.85
N ARG A 365 3.34 -1.89 -20.83
CA ARG A 365 4.01 -0.59 -20.98
C ARG A 365 3.40 0.42 -20.01
N ARG A 366 4.14 0.79 -18.96
CA ARG A 366 3.84 2.01 -18.18
C ARG A 366 4.19 3.24 -19.02
N SER A 367 3.20 3.98 -19.51
CA SER A 367 3.38 5.37 -19.93
C SER A 367 2.94 6.28 -18.80
N ARG A 368 3.89 6.74 -17.97
CA ARG A 368 3.66 7.89 -17.09
C ARG A 368 3.52 9.12 -17.99
N ALA A 369 2.30 9.61 -18.19
CA ALA A 369 2.10 10.98 -18.62
C ALA A 369 2.49 11.87 -17.43
N VAL A 370 3.72 12.37 -17.45
CA VAL A 370 4.13 13.46 -16.56
C VAL A 370 3.35 14.67 -17.04
N MET A 371 2.28 15.03 -16.34
CA MET A 371 1.65 16.35 -16.50
C MET A 371 2.63 17.37 -15.91
N GLY A 372 3.26 18.15 -16.79
CA GLY A 372 3.96 19.38 -16.46
C GLY A 372 3.08 20.59 -16.70
#